data_AF-A0A949DUC8-F1
#
_entry.id   AF-A0A949DUC8-F1
#
_cell.length_a   1.000
_cell.length_b   1.000
_cell.length_c   1.000
_cell.angle_alpha   90.00
_cell.angle_beta   90.00
_cell.angle_gamma   90.00
#
_symmetry.space_group_name_H-M   'P 1'
#
loop_
_entity.id
_entity.type
_entity.pdbx_description
1 polymer ?
#
loop_
_entity_poly.entity_id
_entity_poly.type
_entity_poly.pdbx_seq_one_letter_code
_entity_poly.pdbx_strand_id
1 'polypeptide(L)'
;MITMDITLVIQMVNMFVLMFLLNVVIYKPVRKILRDRATKLQEMHDDVAKLQDNARRRQDEVDKKMILASGQAKGALDSARASAQAAGDEKIAAIKAVADAEKDQQLADVKVQIVNAGKELQANLDGFATAMASKILGRSF
;
A
#
# COMPACT_ATOMS: atom_id res chain seq x y z
N MET A 1 102.70 9.42 2.11
CA MET A 1 102.59 9.71 3.55
C MET A 1 101.14 10.04 3.81
N ILE A 2 100.47 9.32 4.71
CA ILE A 2 99.11 9.67 5.13
C ILE A 2 99.27 10.85 6.09
N THR A 3 99.28 12.06 5.54
CA THR A 3 99.02 13.24 6.35
C THR A 3 97.55 13.16 6.75
N MET A 4 97.32 13.16 8.06
CA MET A 4 96.00 13.33 8.65
C MET A 4 95.60 14.78 8.40
N ASP A 5 95.21 15.08 7.17
CA ASP A 5 94.86 16.41 6.74
C ASP A 5 93.40 16.69 7.10
N ILE A 6 93.13 17.93 7.49
CA ILE A 6 91.80 18.45 7.83
C ILE A 6 90.75 18.19 6.72
N THR A 7 91.23 17.94 5.50
CA THR A 7 90.46 17.51 4.33
C THR A 7 89.71 16.20 4.54
N LEU A 8 90.25 15.22 5.29
CA LEU A 8 89.55 13.97 5.63
C LEU A 8 88.34 14.26 6.53
N VAL A 9 88.50 15.17 7.49
CA VAL A 9 87.40 15.61 8.37
C VAL A 9 86.35 16.38 7.57
N ILE A 10 86.78 17.29 6.68
CA ILE A 10 85.89 18.03 5.78
C ILE A 10 85.12 17.07 4.84
N GLN A 11 85.77 16.03 4.33
CA GLN A 11 85.14 15.03 3.47
C GLN A 11 84.10 14.19 4.24
N MET A 12 84.38 13.81 5.49
CA MET A 12 83.38 13.16 6.36
C MET A 12 82.19 14.08 6.63
N VAL A 13 82.42 15.35 6.96
CA VAL A 13 81.35 16.33 7.16
C VAL A 13 80.51 16.48 5.89
N ASN A 14 81.13 16.57 4.71
CA ASN A 14 80.41 16.64 3.43
C ASN A 14 79.54 15.38 3.19
N MET A 15 80.06 14.20 3.52
CA MET A 15 79.30 12.94 3.39
C MET A 15 78.09 12.90 4.35
N PHE A 16 78.24 13.36 5.59
CA PHE A 16 77.12 13.48 6.53
C PHE A 16 76.10 14.53 6.11
N VAL A 17 76.55 15.69 5.62
CA VAL A 17 75.66 16.74 5.09
C VAL A 17 74.87 16.21 3.89
N LEU A 18 75.54 15.53 2.96
CA LEU A 18 74.88 14.91 1.80
C LEU A 18 73.86 13.84 2.23
N MET A 19 74.21 12.99 3.20
CA MET A 19 73.31 11.98 3.75
C MET A 19 72.07 12.61 4.41
N PHE A 20 72.26 13.70 5.16
CA PHE A 20 71.15 14.42 5.78
C PHE A 20 70.26 15.10 4.74
N LEU A 21 70.86 15.75 3.74
CA LEU A 21 70.17 16.39 2.64
C LEU A 21 69.32 15.36 1.87
N LEU A 22 69.89 14.20 1.56
CA LEU A 22 69.21 13.12 0.85
C LEU A 22 68.08 12.50 1.68
N ASN A 23 68.25 12.38 3.00
CA ASN A 23 67.21 11.90 3.90
C ASN A 23 65.99 12.85 3.91
N VAL A 24 66.24 14.16 3.96
CA VAL A 24 65.18 15.18 3.94
C VAL A 24 64.51 15.27 2.57
N VAL A 25 65.29 15.27 1.48
CA VAL A 25 64.80 15.49 0.12
C VAL A 25 64.16 14.25 -0.50
N ILE A 26 64.63 13.03 -0.19
CA ILE A 26 64.15 11.81 -0.86
C ILE A 26 63.41 10.88 0.11
N TYR A 27 64.01 10.51 1.24
CA TYR A 27 63.42 9.49 2.12
C TYR A 27 62.09 9.91 2.73
N LYS A 28 61.98 11.15 3.20
CA LYS A 28 60.72 11.68 3.75
C LYS A 28 59.58 11.72 2.71
N PRO A 29 59.72 12.34 1.53
CA PRO A 29 58.63 12.38 0.56
C PRO A 29 58.28 11.00 -0.02
N VAL A 30 59.26 10.13 -0.28
CA VAL A 30 58.98 8.78 -0.78
C VAL A 30 58.17 7.96 0.23
N ARG A 31 58.53 8.00 1.52
CA ARG A 31 57.74 7.35 2.58
C ARG A 31 56.34 7.96 2.74
N LYS A 32 56.18 9.26 2.47
CA LYS A 32 54.86 9.90 2.49
C LYS A 32 53.99 9.37 1.33
N ILE A 33 54.51 9.37 0.11
CA ILE A 33 53.78 8.88 -1.07
C ILE A 33 53.40 7.40 -0.94
N LEU A 34 54.29 6.57 -0.38
CA LEU A 34 53.99 5.16 -0.13
C LEU A 34 52.85 4.98 0.89
N ARG A 35 52.85 5.78 1.97
CA ARG A 35 51.75 5.78 2.94
C ARG A 35 50.46 6.30 2.33
N ASP A 36 50.49 7.43 1.63
CA ASP A 36 49.31 8.01 0.99
C ASP A 36 48.69 7.02 -0.02
N ARG A 37 49.51 6.28 -0.77
CA ARG A 37 49.02 5.20 -1.66
C ARG A 37 48.39 4.06 -0.87
N ALA A 38 49.07 3.55 0.16
CA ALA A 38 48.54 2.46 0.98
C ALA A 38 47.20 2.85 1.63
N THR A 39 47.12 4.06 2.21
CA THR A 39 45.90 4.60 2.80
C THR A 39 44.80 4.75 1.76
N LYS A 40 45.09 5.30 0.58
CA LYS A 40 44.08 5.47 -0.47
C LYS A 40 43.56 4.14 -1.00
N LEU A 41 44.41 3.13 -1.14
CA LEU A 41 43.97 1.77 -1.49
C LEU A 41 43.07 1.18 -0.40
N GLN A 42 43.43 1.35 0.87
CA GLN A 42 42.64 0.87 1.99
C GLN A 42 41.28 1.58 2.09
N GLU A 43 41.26 2.91 1.96
CA GLU A 43 40.04 3.71 1.92
C GLU A 43 39.12 3.28 0.78
N MET A 44 39.65 3.06 -0.43
CA MET A 44 38.87 2.57 -1.57
C MET A 44 38.28 1.19 -1.31
N HIS A 45 39.04 0.29 -0.67
CA HIS A 45 38.52 -1.02 -0.28
C HIS A 45 37.41 -0.92 0.77
N ASP A 46 37.62 -0.11 1.81
CA ASP A 46 36.63 0.10 2.87
C ASP A 46 35.36 0.78 2.35
N ASP A 47 35.49 1.74 1.45
CA ASP A 47 34.36 2.42 0.83
C ASP A 47 33.57 1.48 -0.09
N VAL A 48 34.24 0.61 -0.86
CA VAL A 48 33.55 -0.42 -1.65
C VAL A 48 32.80 -1.39 -0.74
N ALA A 49 33.42 -1.85 0.35
CA ALA A 49 32.77 -2.73 1.32
C ALA A 49 31.55 -2.05 1.97
N LYS A 50 31.68 -0.79 2.39
CA LYS A 50 30.58 0.02 2.94
C LYS A 50 29.47 0.26 1.92
N LEU A 51 29.81 0.56 0.66
CA LEU A 51 28.82 0.77 -0.40
C LEU A 51 28.04 -0.53 -0.67
N GLN A 52 28.72 -1.67 -0.68
CA GLN A 52 28.07 -2.96 -0.86
C GLN A 52 27.15 -3.32 0.31
N ASP A 53 27.58 -3.08 1.56
CA ASP A 53 26.75 -3.29 2.74
C ASP A 53 25.54 -2.34 2.76
N ASN A 54 25.76 -1.06 2.50
CA ASN A 54 24.67 -0.07 2.42
C ASN A 54 23.67 -0.41 1.31
N ALA A 55 24.14 -0.88 0.15
CA ALA A 55 23.26 -1.32 -0.93
C ALA A 55 22.41 -2.52 -0.51
N ARG A 56 23.01 -3.54 0.13
CA ARG A 56 22.28 -4.69 0.68
C ARG A 56 21.25 -4.26 1.72
N ARG A 57 21.63 -3.41 2.67
CA ARG A 57 20.73 -2.89 3.71
C ARG A 57 19.56 -2.12 3.12
N ARG A 58 19.82 -1.26 2.12
CA ARG A 58 18.76 -0.52 1.41
C ARG A 58 17.82 -1.45 0.66
N GLN A 59 18.35 -2.49 0.01
CA GLN A 59 17.54 -3.51 -0.66
C GLN A 59 16.61 -4.20 0.35
N ASP A 60 17.17 -4.69 1.47
CA ASP A 60 16.42 -5.36 2.52
C ASP A 60 15.34 -4.45 3.15
N GLU A 61 15.66 -3.16 3.35
CA GLU A 61 14.69 -2.18 3.86
C GLU A 61 13.55 -1.90 2.87
N VAL A 62 13.86 -1.81 1.57
CA VAL A 62 12.86 -1.63 0.52
C VAL A 62 11.96 -2.86 0.44
N ASP A 63 12.53 -4.07 0.43
CA ASP A 63 11.77 -5.31 0.36
C ASP A 63 10.86 -5.48 1.59
N LYS A 64 11.37 -5.18 2.80
CA LYS A 64 10.57 -5.17 4.03
C LYS A 64 9.44 -4.15 3.95
N LYS A 65 9.70 -2.92 3.51
CA LYS A 65 8.67 -1.88 3.36
C LYS A 65 7.64 -2.27 2.32
N MET A 66 8.04 -2.87 1.21
CA MET A 66 7.16 -3.36 0.16
C MET A 66 6.21 -4.45 0.69
N ILE A 67 6.74 -5.42 1.44
CA ILE A 67 5.94 -6.49 2.06
C ILE A 67 4.95 -5.91 3.08
N LEU A 68 5.40 -5.00 3.95
CA LEU A 68 4.55 -4.35 4.94
C LEU A 68 3.45 -3.52 4.27
N ALA A 69 3.78 -2.70 3.28
CA ALA A 69 2.81 -1.89 2.54
C ALA A 69 1.80 -2.77 1.79
N SER A 70 2.26 -3.85 1.17
CA SER A 70 1.40 -4.82 0.48
C SER A 70 0.47 -5.55 1.46
N GLY A 71 0.98 -5.92 2.64
CA GLY A 71 0.18 -6.52 3.71
C GLY A 71 -0.88 -5.57 4.25
N GLN A 72 -0.51 -4.31 4.51
CA GLN A 72 -1.45 -3.28 4.94
C GLN A 72 -2.51 -2.98 3.88
N ALA A 73 -2.11 -2.87 2.61
CA ALA A 73 -3.05 -2.65 1.51
C ALA A 73 -4.03 -3.82 1.38
N LYS A 74 -3.56 -5.06 1.44
CA LYS A 74 -4.44 -6.25 1.45
C LYS A 74 -5.38 -6.24 2.65
N GLY A 75 -4.87 -6.00 3.86
CA GLY A 75 -5.70 -5.94 5.06
C GLY A 75 -6.76 -4.83 5.00
N ALA A 76 -6.42 -3.65 4.50
CA ALA A 76 -7.37 -2.56 4.31
C ALA A 76 -8.42 -2.92 3.25
N LEU A 77 -8.02 -3.57 2.16
CA LEU A 77 -8.92 -3.95 1.07
C LEU A 77 -9.86 -5.09 1.49
N ASP A 78 -9.38 -6.06 2.27
CA ASP A 78 -10.19 -7.13 2.84
C ASP A 78 -11.18 -6.58 3.89
N SER A 79 -10.75 -5.65 4.74
CA SER A 79 -11.64 -4.95 5.69
C SER A 79 -12.71 -4.14 4.96
N ALA A 80 -12.34 -3.39 3.92
CA ALA A 80 -13.29 -2.63 3.11
C ALA A 80 -14.29 -3.54 2.39
N ARG A 81 -13.84 -4.68 1.85
CA ARG A 81 -14.72 -5.71 1.25
C ARG A 81 -15.68 -6.29 2.28
N ALA A 82 -15.19 -6.68 3.45
CA ALA A 82 -16.02 -7.21 4.53
C ALA A 82 -17.07 -6.20 4.99
N SER A 83 -16.70 -4.93 5.15
CA SER A 83 -17.63 -3.86 5.50
C SER A 83 -18.65 -3.58 4.39
N ALA A 84 -18.23 -3.59 3.13
CA ALA A 84 -19.13 -3.41 1.99
C ALA A 84 -20.12 -4.58 1.86
N GLN A 85 -19.67 -5.80 2.10
CA GLN A 85 -20.53 -6.98 2.09
C GLN A 85 -21.53 -6.94 3.25
N ALA A 86 -21.09 -6.61 4.47
CA ALA A 86 -21.98 -6.46 5.61
C ALA A 86 -23.04 -5.35 5.38
N ALA A 87 -22.63 -4.19 4.86
CA ALA A 87 -23.56 -3.12 4.51
C ALA A 87 -24.50 -3.50 3.35
N GLY A 88 -24.02 -4.31 2.39
CA GLY A 88 -24.84 -4.86 1.31
C GLY A 88 -25.90 -5.82 1.85
N ASP A 89 -25.51 -6.75 2.72
CA ASP A 89 -26.40 -7.71 3.35
C ASP A 89 -27.45 -7.00 4.24
N GLU A 90 -27.05 -5.99 4.99
CA GLU A 90 -27.97 -5.16 5.80
C GLU A 90 -28.98 -4.42 4.90
N LYS A 91 -28.53 -3.82 3.80
CA LYS A 91 -29.43 -3.16 2.84
C LYS A 91 -30.41 -4.15 2.20
N ILE A 92 -29.93 -5.33 1.80
CA ILE A 92 -30.79 -6.37 1.22
C ILE A 92 -31.80 -6.85 2.26
N ALA A 93 -31.39 -7.03 3.52
CA ALA A 93 -32.30 -7.40 4.60
C ALA A 93 -33.36 -6.32 4.85
N ALA A 94 -32.96 -5.05 4.87
CA ALA A 94 -33.89 -3.92 5.01
C ALA A 94 -34.87 -3.84 3.84
N ILE A 95 -34.41 -4.00 2.60
CA ILE A 95 -35.26 -4.00 1.41
C ILE A 95 -36.25 -5.17 1.46
N LYS A 96 -35.80 -6.37 1.86
CA LYS A 96 -36.70 -7.53 2.03
C LYS A 96 -37.76 -7.26 3.08
N ALA A 97 -37.40 -6.70 4.24
CA ALA A 97 -38.35 -6.37 5.28
C ALA A 97 -39.40 -5.35 4.82
N VAL A 98 -38.99 -4.33 4.07
CA VAL A 98 -39.92 -3.34 3.48
C VAL A 98 -40.83 -4.00 2.44
N ALA A 99 -40.27 -4.83 1.56
CA ALA A 99 -41.05 -5.53 0.53
C ALA A 99 -42.07 -6.52 1.13
N ASP A 100 -41.69 -7.24 2.18
CA ASP A 100 -42.59 -8.14 2.90
C ASP A 100 -43.72 -7.36 3.60
N ALA A 101 -43.39 -6.23 4.25
CA ALA A 101 -44.40 -5.35 4.86
C ALA A 101 -45.36 -4.74 3.84
N GLU A 102 -44.85 -4.31 2.68
CA GLU A 102 -45.66 -3.75 1.59
C GLU A 102 -46.57 -4.82 0.97
N LYS A 103 -46.05 -6.04 0.80
CA LYS A 103 -46.85 -7.19 0.34
C LYS A 103 -47.97 -7.53 1.32
N ASP A 104 -47.70 -7.52 2.62
CA ASP A 104 -48.72 -7.78 3.64
C ASP A 104 -49.80 -6.69 3.66
N GLN A 105 -49.41 -5.42 3.51
CA GLN A 105 -50.37 -4.31 3.34
C GLN A 105 -51.23 -4.48 2.10
N GLN A 106 -50.63 -4.75 0.94
CA GLN A 106 -51.38 -4.96 -0.30
C GLN A 106 -52.32 -6.16 -0.20
N LEU A 107 -51.92 -7.25 0.45
CA LEU A 107 -52.80 -8.41 0.69
C LEU A 107 -53.97 -8.07 1.62
N ALA A 108 -53.76 -7.21 2.62
CA ALA A 108 -54.83 -6.73 3.48
C ALA A 108 -55.80 -5.83 2.70
N ASP A 109 -55.29 -4.89 1.91
CA ASP A 109 -56.10 -3.98 1.10
C ASP A 109 -56.91 -4.73 0.05
N VAL A 110 -56.32 -5.72 -0.63
CA VAL A 110 -57.03 -6.58 -1.59
C VAL A 110 -58.16 -7.34 -0.90
N LYS A 111 -57.95 -7.87 0.31
CA LYS A 111 -59.04 -8.53 1.07
C LYS A 111 -60.17 -7.57 1.39
N VAL A 112 -59.85 -6.33 1.80
CA VAL A 112 -60.87 -5.30 2.07
C VAL A 112 -61.62 -4.93 0.78
N GLN A 113 -60.91 -4.77 -0.34
CA GLN A 113 -61.53 -4.50 -1.63
C GLN A 113 -62.45 -5.64 -2.10
N ILE A 114 -62.05 -6.90 -1.91
CA ILE A 114 -62.91 -8.06 -2.23
C ILE A 114 -64.19 -8.05 -1.38
N VAL A 115 -64.09 -7.74 -0.08
CA VAL A 115 -65.25 -7.65 0.81
C VAL A 115 -66.17 -6.49 0.39
N ASN A 116 -65.61 -5.33 0.07
CA ASN A 116 -66.37 -4.16 -0.38
C ASN A 116 -67.04 -4.41 -1.73
N ALA A 117 -66.31 -4.96 -2.71
CA ALA A 117 -66.85 -5.34 -4.01
C ALA A 117 -67.96 -6.40 -3.87
N GLY A 118 -67.81 -7.36 -2.95
CA GLY A 118 -68.86 -8.33 -2.64
C GLY A 118 -70.13 -7.70 -2.09
N LYS A 119 -70.01 -6.73 -1.18
CA LYS A 119 -71.15 -5.96 -0.66
C LYS A 119 -71.82 -5.11 -1.74
N GLU A 120 -71.02 -4.47 -2.59
CA GLU A 120 -71.51 -3.65 -3.68
C GLU A 120 -72.20 -4.50 -4.75
N LEU A 121 -71.68 -5.70 -5.04
CA LEU A 121 -72.33 -6.67 -5.92
C LEU A 121 -73.65 -7.17 -5.33
N GLN A 122 -73.73 -7.41 -4.01
CA GLN A 122 -74.98 -7.72 -3.32
C GLN A 122 -76.00 -6.58 -3.38
N ALA A 123 -75.58 -5.33 -3.22
CA ALA A 123 -76.47 -4.18 -3.36
C ALA A 123 -76.98 -4.01 -4.81
N ASN A 124 -76.11 -4.29 -5.79
CA ASN A 124 -76.46 -4.23 -7.21
C ASN A 124 -77.15 -5.51 -7.72
N LEU A 125 -77.17 -6.60 -6.95
CA LEU A 125 -77.78 -7.88 -7.32
C LEU A 125 -79.30 -7.73 -7.53
N ASP A 126 -79.97 -6.90 -6.75
CA ASP A 126 -81.40 -6.59 -6.94
C ASP A 126 -81.64 -5.83 -8.26
N GLY A 127 -80.76 -4.89 -8.60
CA GLY A 127 -80.79 -4.17 -9.88
C GLY A 127 -80.50 -5.09 -11.06
N PHE A 128 -79.49 -5.96 -10.95
CA PHE A 128 -79.14 -6.96 -11.97
C PHE A 128 -80.24 -8.03 -12.14
N ALA A 129 -80.85 -8.49 -11.04
CA ALA A 129 -81.94 -9.45 -11.06
C ALA A 129 -83.19 -8.83 -11.71
N THR A 130 -83.50 -7.56 -11.41
CA THR A 130 -84.59 -6.82 -12.04
C THR A 130 -84.32 -6.58 -13.53
N ALA A 131 -83.08 -6.23 -13.90
CA ALA A 131 -82.69 -6.06 -15.29
C ALA A 131 -82.70 -7.38 -16.08
N MET A 132 -82.26 -8.50 -15.49
CA MET A 132 -82.37 -9.82 -16.09
C MET A 132 -83.84 -10.27 -16.21
N ALA A 133 -84.64 -10.09 -15.16
CA ALA A 133 -86.06 -10.40 -15.18
C ALA A 133 -86.80 -9.56 -16.24
N SER A 134 -86.50 -8.27 -16.36
CA SER A 134 -87.05 -7.40 -17.40
C SER A 134 -86.63 -7.84 -18.81
N LYS A 135 -85.38 -8.31 -18.99
CA LYS A 135 -84.89 -8.79 -20.28
C LYS A 135 -85.45 -10.16 -20.69
N ILE A 136 -85.71 -11.05 -19.73
CA ILE A 136 -86.33 -12.37 -19.96
C ILE A 136 -87.86 -12.24 -20.15
N LEU A 137 -88.52 -11.39 -19.38
CA LEU A 137 -89.97 -11.18 -19.44
C LEU A 137 -90.41 -10.16 -20.50
N GLY A 138 -89.45 -9.52 -21.19
CA GLY A 138 -89.70 -8.68 -22.37
C GLY A 138 -90.60 -7.47 -22.12
N ARG A 139 -90.78 -7.06 -20.87
CA ARG A 139 -91.63 -5.94 -20.49
C ARG A 139 -90.97 -5.16 -19.36
N SER A 140 -90.63 -3.91 -19.65
CA SER A 140 -90.07 -2.96 -18.69
C SER A 140 -91.12 -2.61 -17.64
N PHE A 141 -90.77 -2.73 -16.36
CA PHE A 141 -91.40 -2.03 -15.25
C PHE A 141 -90.33 -1.20 -14.55
#